data_AF-A0A959RR17-F1
#
_entry.id   AF-A0A959RR17-F1
#
_cell.length_a   1.000
_cell.length_b   1.000
_cell.length_c   1.000
_cell.angle_alpha   90.00
_cell.angle_beta   90.00
_cell.angle_gamma   90.00
#
_symmetry.space_group_name_H-M   'P 1'
#
loop_
_entity.id
_entity.type
_entity.pdbx_description
1 polymer ?
#
loop_
_entity_poly.entity_id
_entity_poly.type
_entity_poly.pdbx_seq_one_letter_code
_entity_poly.pdbx_strand_id
1 'polypeptide(L)'
;MNKQILRLAIPNILSNLSIPLLSSVDTAVMGHLNSEVYLGAIALGSMIFNFIYWGFGFLRMGTTGLTAQVFGSKNNSEIQNTLFRSLLIGVSLGFVLFLLQNVIAEISFYLIKGSPEVENYALEYFYIRIFAAPATLAMYSIHGWFLGMQNSKYPLYISLFVNILNIILNLFFVYQLGMEVRGIALGTVIAQYLGLIFSIILI
;
A
#
# COMPACT_ATOMS: atom_id res chain seq x y z
N MET A 1 22.64 24.86 2.68
CA MET A 1 21.88 23.59 2.60
C MET A 1 22.23 22.90 1.28
N ASN A 2 22.65 21.64 1.32
CA ASN A 2 23.26 20.97 0.17
C ASN A 2 22.19 20.59 -0.89
N LYS A 3 22.34 21.04 -2.15
CA LYS A 3 21.37 20.79 -3.23
C LYS A 3 21.12 19.29 -3.48
N GLN A 4 22.12 18.44 -3.22
CA GLN A 4 21.99 16.98 -3.32
C GLN A 4 21.04 16.41 -2.26
N ILE A 5 21.11 16.91 -1.02
CA ILE A 5 20.22 16.51 0.06
C ILE A 5 18.78 16.91 -0.27
N LEU A 6 18.56 18.14 -0.76
CA LEU A 6 17.21 18.61 -1.11
C LEU A 6 16.59 17.83 -2.27
N ARG A 7 17.40 17.42 -3.26
CA ARG A 7 16.96 16.60 -4.39
C ARG A 7 16.41 15.23 -3.94
N LEU A 8 16.92 14.69 -2.83
CA LEU A 8 16.44 13.44 -2.24
C LEU A 8 15.30 13.67 -1.25
N ALA A 9 15.45 14.65 -0.38
CA ALA A 9 14.55 14.92 0.73
C ALA A 9 13.17 15.40 0.28
N ILE A 10 13.07 16.33 -0.68
CA ILE A 10 11.77 16.90 -1.10
C ILE A 10 10.84 15.81 -1.66
N PRO A 11 11.25 14.97 -2.63
CA PRO A 11 10.37 13.91 -3.11
C PRO A 11 10.01 12.88 -2.03
N ASN A 12 10.95 12.57 -1.13
CA ASN A 12 10.68 11.66 -0.01
C ASN A 12 9.67 12.21 0.98
N ILE A 13 9.77 13.50 1.34
CA ILE A 13 8.81 14.16 2.21
C ILE A 13 7.43 14.15 1.55
N LEU A 14 7.34 14.54 0.27
CA LEU A 14 6.07 14.53 -0.47
C LEU A 14 5.46 13.13 -0.59
N SER A 15 6.29 12.10 -0.85
CA SER A 15 5.82 10.71 -0.91
C SER A 15 5.29 10.24 0.45
N ASN A 16 5.95 10.56 1.56
CA ASN A 16 5.45 10.19 2.89
C ASN A 16 4.22 11.00 3.29
N LEU A 17 4.11 12.27 2.89
CA LEU A 17 2.91 13.08 3.10
C LEU A 17 1.72 12.64 2.25
N SER A 18 1.96 11.98 1.12
CA SER A 18 0.88 11.51 0.25
C SER A 18 -0.03 10.48 0.93
N ILE A 19 0.50 9.70 1.88
CA ILE A 19 -0.25 8.70 2.63
C ILE A 19 -1.34 9.34 3.52
N PRO A 20 -1.02 10.24 4.48
CA PRO A 20 -2.05 10.88 5.32
C PRO A 20 -2.97 11.81 4.52
N LEU A 21 -2.50 12.41 3.42
CA LEU A 21 -3.35 13.19 2.52
C LEU A 21 -4.39 12.31 1.82
N LEU A 22 -3.99 11.13 1.32
CA LEU A 22 -4.94 10.17 0.75
C LEU A 22 -5.96 9.72 1.78
N SER A 23 -5.52 9.32 2.98
CA SER A 23 -6.42 8.89 4.05
C SER A 23 -7.43 9.98 4.42
N SER A 24 -7.04 11.26 4.37
CA SER A 24 -7.97 12.39 4.56
C SER A 24 -9.01 12.47 3.43
N VAL A 25 -8.62 12.25 2.17
CA VAL A 25 -9.54 12.24 1.02
C VAL A 25 -10.51 11.08 1.10
N ASP A 26 -10.04 9.87 1.38
CA ASP A 26 -10.91 8.70 1.56
C ASP A 26 -11.90 8.94 2.70
N THR A 27 -11.44 9.50 3.82
CA THR A 27 -12.32 9.87 4.94
C THR A 27 -13.37 10.91 4.54
N ALA A 28 -13.00 11.93 3.75
CA ALA A 28 -13.94 12.94 3.27
C ALA A 28 -14.98 12.37 2.29
N VAL A 29 -14.57 11.50 1.37
CA VAL A 29 -15.49 10.79 0.45
C VAL A 29 -16.44 9.90 1.24
N MET A 30 -15.92 9.18 2.24
CA MET A 30 -16.74 8.32 3.10
C MET A 30 -17.67 9.10 4.04
N GLY A 31 -17.29 10.28 4.49
CA GLY A 31 -18.17 11.15 5.30
C GLY A 31 -19.42 11.63 4.55
N HIS A 32 -19.43 11.54 3.21
CA HIS A 32 -20.63 11.75 2.39
C HIS A 32 -21.46 10.49 2.15
N LEU A 33 -20.98 9.30 2.55
CA LEU A 33 -21.83 8.11 2.57
C LEU A 33 -22.79 8.27 3.74
N ASN A 34 -24.10 8.29 3.46
CA ASN A 34 -25.19 8.50 4.44
C ASN A 34 -25.37 7.33 5.43
N SER A 35 -24.28 6.69 5.87
CA SER A 35 -24.29 5.55 6.80
C SER A 35 -23.00 5.52 7.63
N GLU A 36 -23.12 5.85 8.91
CA GLU A 36 -22.04 5.75 9.91
C GLU A 36 -21.42 4.35 9.96
N VAL A 37 -22.19 3.32 9.59
CA VAL A 37 -21.78 1.92 9.54
C VAL A 37 -20.67 1.69 8.49
N TYR A 38 -20.77 2.28 7.29
CA TYR A 38 -19.78 2.10 6.22
C TYR A 38 -18.46 2.79 6.55
N LEU A 39 -18.53 3.99 7.12
CA LEU A 39 -17.36 4.71 7.60
C LEU A 39 -16.64 3.89 8.69
N GLY A 40 -17.38 3.38 9.66
CA GLY A 40 -16.85 2.50 10.71
C GLY A 40 -16.19 1.25 10.15
N ALA A 41 -16.83 0.59 9.17
CA ALA A 41 -16.34 -0.63 8.57
C ALA A 41 -15.01 -0.45 7.84
N ILE A 42 -14.89 0.62 7.05
CA ILE A 42 -13.66 0.92 6.31
C ILE A 42 -12.56 1.39 7.26
N ALA A 43 -12.89 2.15 8.31
CA ALA A 43 -11.93 2.53 9.34
C ALA A 43 -11.35 1.30 10.05
N LEU A 44 -12.20 0.36 10.48
CA LEU A 44 -11.76 -0.90 11.10
C LEU A 44 -10.91 -1.74 10.13
N GLY A 45 -11.39 -1.94 8.90
CA GLY A 45 -10.66 -2.70 7.89
C GLY A 45 -9.30 -2.08 7.57
N SER A 46 -9.25 -0.76 7.39
CA SER A 46 -8.02 -0.02 7.12
C SER A 46 -7.03 -0.10 8.28
N MET A 47 -7.52 -0.06 9.53
CA MET A 47 -6.67 -0.23 10.72
C MET A 47 -5.98 -1.59 10.73
N ILE A 48 -6.70 -2.67 10.40
CA ILE A 48 -6.13 -4.03 10.33
C ILE A 48 -4.98 -4.07 9.31
N PHE A 49 -5.21 -3.58 8.08
CA PHE A 49 -4.15 -3.57 7.06
C PHE A 49 -2.99 -2.63 7.40
N ASN A 50 -3.25 -1.48 8.01
CA ASN A 50 -2.19 -0.59 8.47
C ASN A 50 -1.28 -1.28 9.48
N PHE A 51 -1.86 -2.01 10.45
CA PHE A 51 -1.09 -2.76 11.43
C PHE A 51 -0.27 -3.88 10.78
N ILE A 52 -0.89 -4.69 9.90
CA ILE A 52 -0.22 -5.76 9.17
C ILE A 52 0.95 -5.21 8.35
N TYR A 53 0.68 -4.24 7.47
CA TYR A 53 1.69 -3.70 6.56
C TYR A 53 2.80 -2.94 7.29
N TRP A 54 2.50 -2.28 8.41
CA TRP A 54 3.53 -1.68 9.26
C TRP A 54 4.54 -2.73 9.75
N GLY A 55 4.08 -3.93 10.13
CA GLY A 55 4.95 -5.06 10.50
C GLY A 55 5.90 -5.50 9.37
N PHE A 56 5.51 -5.29 8.10
CA PHE A 56 6.34 -5.58 6.92
C PHE A 56 7.14 -4.38 6.40
N GLY A 57 7.14 -3.24 7.12
CA GLY A 57 7.90 -2.06 6.76
C GLY A 57 9.41 -2.29 6.64
N PHE A 58 9.92 -3.38 7.24
CA PHE A 58 11.31 -3.81 7.11
C PHE A 58 11.71 -4.12 5.66
N LEU A 59 10.77 -4.55 4.79
CA LEU A 59 11.07 -4.82 3.38
C LEU A 59 11.62 -3.58 2.70
N ARG A 60 10.98 -2.42 2.92
CA ARG A 60 11.41 -1.15 2.36
C ARG A 60 12.76 -0.71 2.93
N MET A 61 12.88 -0.65 4.25
CA MET A 61 14.10 -0.15 4.90
C MET A 61 15.30 -1.08 4.70
N GLY A 62 15.10 -2.40 4.80
CA GLY A 62 16.12 -3.41 4.56
C GLY A 62 16.61 -3.42 3.12
N THR A 63 15.70 -3.37 2.14
CA THR A 63 16.09 -3.29 0.72
C THR A 63 16.82 -1.99 0.40
N THR A 64 16.43 -0.87 1.03
CA THR A 64 17.13 0.42 0.88
C THR A 64 18.59 0.31 1.30
N GLY A 65 18.87 -0.24 2.49
CA GLY A 65 20.22 -0.38 3.02
C GLY A 65 21.09 -1.31 2.17
N LEU A 66 20.59 -2.50 1.84
CA LEU A 66 21.30 -3.47 1.01
C LEU A 66 21.58 -2.92 -0.39
N THR A 67 20.58 -2.31 -1.02
CA THR A 67 20.74 -1.72 -2.36
C THR A 67 21.72 -0.55 -2.33
N ALA A 68 21.71 0.30 -1.30
CA ALA A 68 22.64 1.41 -1.18
C ALA A 68 24.11 0.96 -1.07
N GLN A 69 24.37 -0.13 -0.33
CA GLN A 69 25.72 -0.70 -0.22
C GLN A 69 26.23 -1.19 -1.58
N VAL A 70 25.40 -1.95 -2.29
CA VAL A 70 25.76 -2.50 -3.62
C VAL A 70 25.84 -1.41 -4.69
N PHE A 71 24.96 -0.40 -4.61
CA PHE A 71 25.02 0.79 -5.46
C PHE A 71 26.33 1.55 -5.26
N GLY A 72 26.77 1.70 -4.00
CA GLY A 72 28.06 2.30 -3.67
C GLY A 72 29.26 1.51 -4.21
N SER A 73 29.15 0.18 -4.31
CA SER A 73 30.20 -0.68 -4.89
C SER A 73 30.17 -0.75 -6.43
N LYS A 74 29.28 -0.01 -7.10
CA LYS A 74 29.12 0.04 -8.56
C LYS A 74 28.90 -1.33 -9.23
N ASN A 75 28.32 -2.28 -8.52
CA ASN A 75 28.03 -3.62 -9.05
C ASN A 75 26.60 -3.70 -9.60
N ASN A 76 26.42 -3.35 -10.87
CA ASN A 76 25.10 -3.29 -11.51
C ASN A 76 24.35 -4.63 -11.51
N SER A 77 25.06 -5.76 -11.63
CA SER A 77 24.43 -7.08 -11.58
C SER A 77 23.84 -7.36 -10.20
N GLU A 78 24.59 -7.05 -9.14
CA GLU A 78 24.12 -7.30 -7.78
C GLU A 78 23.03 -6.31 -7.34
N ILE A 79 22.98 -5.10 -7.92
CA ILE A 79 21.85 -4.17 -7.71
C ILE A 79 20.54 -4.83 -8.16
N GLN A 80 20.54 -5.48 -9.33
CA GLN A 80 19.34 -6.17 -9.84
C GLN A 80 19.04 -7.46 -9.06
N ASN A 81 20.06 -8.22 -8.65
CA ASN A 81 19.85 -9.40 -7.80
C ASN A 81 19.19 -9.03 -6.47
N THR A 82 19.57 -7.88 -5.89
CA THR A 82 18.96 -7.37 -4.65
C THR A 82 17.47 -7.06 -4.85
N LEU A 83 17.10 -6.45 -5.99
CA LEU A 83 15.69 -6.24 -6.35
C LEU A 83 14.94 -7.57 -6.50
N PHE A 84 15.50 -8.53 -7.24
CA PHE A 84 14.83 -9.81 -7.48
C PHE A 84 14.57 -10.58 -6.18
N ARG A 85 15.58 -10.66 -5.29
CA ARG A 85 15.45 -11.31 -3.98
C ARG A 85 14.41 -10.62 -3.10
N SER A 86 14.43 -9.29 -3.03
CA SER A 86 13.47 -8.52 -2.23
C SER A 86 12.03 -8.61 -2.79
N LEU A 87 11.87 -8.66 -4.12
CA LEU A 87 10.57 -8.90 -4.76
C LEU A 87 10.04 -10.29 -4.46
N LEU A 88 10.87 -11.33 -4.57
CA LEU A 88 10.49 -12.70 -4.23
C LEU A 88 10.00 -12.81 -2.78
N ILE A 89 10.72 -12.20 -1.84
CA ILE A 89 10.32 -12.19 -0.42
C ILE A 89 8.98 -11.43 -0.27
N GLY A 90 8.85 -10.23 -0.85
CA GLY A 90 7.65 -9.42 -0.74
C GLY A 90 6.40 -10.11 -1.29
N VAL A 91 6.49 -10.70 -2.49
CA VAL A 91 5.39 -11.45 -3.10
C VAL A 91 5.05 -12.71 -2.30
N SER A 92 6.07 -13.44 -1.83
CA SER A 92 5.87 -14.64 -1.02
C SER A 92 5.15 -14.31 0.28
N LEU A 93 5.57 -13.26 0.99
CA LEU A 93 4.91 -12.79 2.21
C LEU A 93 3.47 -12.34 1.95
N GLY A 94 3.22 -11.65 0.83
CA GLY A 94 1.86 -11.26 0.46
C GLY A 94 0.96 -12.47 0.18
N PHE A 95 1.52 -13.51 -0.46
CA PHE A 95 0.80 -14.77 -0.66
C PHE A 95 0.56 -15.52 0.66
N VAL A 96 1.52 -15.52 1.59
CA VAL A 96 1.33 -16.05 2.94
C VAL A 96 0.20 -15.33 3.68
N LEU A 97 0.14 -13.99 3.61
CA LEU A 97 -0.96 -13.22 4.20
C LEU A 97 -2.31 -13.59 3.59
N PHE A 98 -2.36 -13.80 2.28
CA PHE A 98 -3.57 -14.27 1.60
C PHE A 98 -3.99 -15.67 2.06
N LEU A 99 -3.05 -16.62 2.19
CA LEU A 99 -3.36 -17.96 2.68
C LEU A 99 -3.83 -17.96 4.14
N LEU A 100 -3.27 -17.07 4.96
CA LEU A 100 -3.62 -16.93 6.38
C LEU A 100 -4.81 -15.98 6.60
N GLN A 101 -5.51 -15.53 5.56
CA GLN A 101 -6.55 -14.50 5.66
C GLN A 101 -7.63 -14.82 6.71
N ASN A 102 -8.07 -16.08 6.82
CA ASN A 102 -9.11 -16.48 7.77
C ASN A 102 -8.63 -16.35 9.22
N VAL A 103 -7.40 -16.79 9.49
CA VAL A 103 -6.77 -16.69 10.83
C VAL A 103 -6.55 -15.22 11.19
N ILE A 104 -6.10 -14.42 10.23
CA ILE A 104 -5.91 -12.98 10.42
C ILE A 104 -7.25 -12.29 10.72
N ALA A 105 -8.30 -12.60 9.96
CA ALA A 105 -9.64 -12.06 10.18
C ALA A 105 -10.13 -12.42 11.59
N GLU A 106 -10.13 -13.70 11.95
CA GLU A 106 -10.61 -14.18 13.25
C GLU A 106 -9.90 -13.48 14.41
N ILE A 107 -8.57 -13.43 14.40
CA ILE A 107 -7.79 -12.74 15.43
C ILE A 107 -8.10 -11.23 15.46
N SER A 108 -8.15 -10.59 14.29
CA SER A 108 -8.36 -9.13 14.21
C SER A 108 -9.72 -8.72 14.75
N PHE A 109 -10.78 -9.41 14.32
CA PHE A 109 -12.15 -9.08 14.72
C PHE A 109 -12.44 -9.49 16.18
N TYR A 110 -11.82 -10.57 16.66
CA TYR A 110 -11.86 -10.91 18.09
C TYR A 110 -11.25 -9.83 19.00
N LEU A 111 -10.15 -9.21 18.57
CA LEU A 111 -9.43 -8.20 19.35
C LEU A 111 -10.09 -6.81 19.28
N ILE A 112 -10.54 -6.39 18.10
CA ILE A 112 -11.00 -5.01 17.88
C ILE A 112 -12.45 -4.81 18.35
N LYS A 113 -13.31 -5.81 18.16
CA LYS A 113 -14.75 -5.82 18.53
C LYS A 113 -15.53 -4.60 18.02
N GLY A 114 -16.19 -4.76 16.86
CA GLY A 114 -17.14 -3.78 16.32
C GLY A 114 -18.59 -4.06 16.76
N SER A 115 -19.52 -3.17 16.38
CA SER A 115 -20.94 -3.58 16.36
C SER A 115 -21.15 -4.64 15.27
N PRO A 116 -22.15 -5.55 15.41
CA PRO A 116 -22.37 -6.62 14.44
C PRO A 116 -22.53 -6.12 12.99
N GLU A 117 -23.18 -4.96 12.82
CA GLU A 117 -23.41 -4.34 11.51
C GLU A 117 -22.11 -3.84 10.87
N VAL A 118 -21.25 -3.17 11.66
CA VAL A 118 -19.95 -2.67 11.20
C VAL A 118 -19.01 -3.83 10.87
N GLU A 119 -19.02 -4.88 11.70
CA GLU A 119 -18.16 -6.05 11.53
C GLU A 119 -18.46 -6.81 10.23
N ASN A 120 -19.74 -6.97 9.87
CA ASN A 120 -20.14 -7.61 8.62
C ASN A 120 -19.54 -6.90 7.38
N TYR A 121 -19.67 -5.57 7.32
CA TYR A 121 -19.08 -4.80 6.23
C TYR A 121 -17.55 -4.74 6.28
N ALA A 122 -16.96 -4.73 7.48
CA ALA A 122 -15.51 -4.74 7.64
C ALA A 122 -14.88 -6.08 7.21
N LEU A 123 -15.55 -7.21 7.47
CA LEU A 123 -15.15 -8.53 6.97
C LEU A 123 -15.20 -8.56 5.44
N GLU A 124 -16.26 -8.03 4.86
CA GLU A 124 -16.42 -7.92 3.42
C GLU A 124 -15.31 -7.05 2.78
N TYR A 125 -15.01 -5.90 3.39
CA TYR A 125 -13.85 -5.09 3.02
C TYR A 125 -12.56 -5.92 3.10
N PHE A 126 -12.35 -6.63 4.21
CA PHE A 126 -11.13 -7.36 4.50
C PHE A 126 -10.83 -8.45 3.46
N TYR A 127 -11.82 -9.30 3.16
CA TYR A 127 -11.66 -10.42 2.24
C TYR A 127 -11.42 -9.98 0.79
N ILE A 128 -11.87 -8.78 0.41
CA ILE A 128 -11.51 -8.19 -0.88
C ILE A 128 -10.13 -7.56 -0.82
N ARG A 129 -9.87 -6.77 0.23
CA ARG A 129 -8.67 -5.95 0.34
C ARG A 129 -7.39 -6.76 0.50
N ILE A 130 -7.46 -7.96 1.08
CA ILE A 130 -6.30 -8.86 1.28
C ILE A 130 -5.61 -9.23 -0.04
N PHE A 131 -6.35 -9.25 -1.16
CA PHE A 131 -5.77 -9.46 -2.49
C PHE A 131 -4.76 -8.37 -2.89
N ALA A 132 -4.78 -7.20 -2.26
CA ALA A 132 -3.79 -6.16 -2.49
C ALA A 132 -2.44 -6.43 -1.81
N ALA A 133 -2.35 -7.39 -0.88
CA ALA A 133 -1.16 -7.61 -0.08
C ALA A 133 0.08 -7.98 -0.93
N PRO A 134 0.01 -8.91 -1.90
CA PRO A 134 1.17 -9.21 -2.77
C PRO A 134 1.69 -7.98 -3.53
N ALA A 135 0.78 -7.17 -4.10
CA ALA A 135 1.17 -5.97 -4.83
C ALA A 135 1.78 -4.91 -3.91
N THR A 136 1.17 -4.70 -2.74
CA THR A 136 1.64 -3.71 -1.75
C THR A 136 3.04 -4.05 -1.24
N LEU A 137 3.29 -5.32 -0.88
CA LEU A 137 4.59 -5.74 -0.36
C LEU A 137 5.67 -5.79 -1.45
N ALA A 138 5.32 -6.14 -2.69
CA ALA A 138 6.24 -6.00 -3.82
C ALA A 138 6.63 -4.53 -4.04
N MET A 139 5.67 -3.61 -3.97
CA MET A 139 5.95 -2.17 -4.07
C MET A 139 6.82 -1.66 -2.91
N TYR A 140 6.73 -2.23 -1.70
CA TYR A 140 7.65 -1.87 -0.61
C TYR A 140 9.10 -2.19 -0.97
N SER A 141 9.35 -3.36 -1.56
CA SER A 141 10.67 -3.75 -2.06
C SER A 141 11.15 -2.82 -3.18
N ILE A 142 10.28 -2.50 -4.16
CA ILE A 142 10.64 -1.58 -5.27
C ILE A 142 10.93 -0.17 -4.76
N HIS A 143 10.12 0.36 -3.85
CA HIS A 143 10.36 1.66 -3.23
C HIS A 143 11.70 1.65 -2.49
N GLY A 144 11.98 0.61 -1.70
CA GLY A 144 13.25 0.48 -1.00
C GLY A 144 14.44 0.43 -1.96
N TRP A 145 14.31 -0.32 -3.05
CA TRP A 145 15.35 -0.43 -4.08
C TRP A 145 15.64 0.92 -4.75
N PHE A 146 14.61 1.65 -5.21
CA PHE A 146 14.81 2.99 -5.79
C PHE A 146 15.46 3.96 -4.81
N LEU A 147 15.05 3.95 -3.54
CA LEU A 147 15.66 4.78 -2.52
C LEU A 147 17.13 4.43 -2.28
N GLY A 148 17.47 3.13 -2.27
CA GLY A 148 18.85 2.67 -2.15
C GLY A 148 19.74 3.11 -3.31
N MET A 149 19.18 3.21 -4.52
CA MET A 149 19.84 3.79 -5.70
C MET A 149 19.85 5.33 -5.71
N GLN A 150 19.46 5.99 -4.62
CA GLN A 150 19.37 7.44 -4.52
C GLN A 150 18.36 8.06 -5.50
N ASN A 151 17.32 7.32 -5.88
CA ASN A 151 16.19 7.80 -6.67
C ASN A 151 14.92 7.88 -5.81
N SER A 152 14.62 9.08 -5.31
CA SER A 152 13.36 9.34 -4.59
C SER A 152 12.22 9.84 -5.49
N LYS A 153 12.49 10.11 -6.78
CA LYS A 153 11.47 10.59 -7.73
C LYS A 153 10.50 9.48 -8.11
N TYR A 154 11.01 8.28 -8.39
CA TYR A 154 10.16 7.18 -8.85
C TYR A 154 9.21 6.67 -7.75
N PRO A 155 9.65 6.48 -6.48
CA PRO A 155 8.72 6.21 -5.38
C PRO A 155 7.62 7.28 -5.23
N LEU A 156 7.95 8.56 -5.44
CA LEU A 156 6.94 9.63 -5.46
C LEU A 156 5.94 9.44 -6.60
N TYR A 157 6.41 9.22 -7.84
CA TYR A 157 5.52 9.03 -8.99
C TYR A 157 4.60 7.82 -8.81
N ILE A 158 5.13 6.71 -8.31
CA ILE A 158 4.37 5.51 -8.01
C ILE A 158 3.30 5.81 -6.95
N SER A 159 3.68 6.48 -5.85
CA SER A 159 2.74 6.82 -4.77
C SER A 159 1.60 7.70 -5.29
N LEU A 160 1.93 8.75 -6.06
CA LEU A 160 0.92 9.64 -6.63
C LEU A 160 0.00 8.91 -7.61
N PHE A 161 0.57 8.06 -8.47
CA PHE A 161 -0.20 7.27 -9.43
C PHE A 161 -1.20 6.34 -8.75
N VAL A 162 -0.76 5.58 -7.74
CA VAL A 162 -1.65 4.68 -6.96
C VAL A 162 -2.74 5.47 -6.25
N ASN A 163 -2.39 6.58 -5.60
CA ASN A 163 -3.34 7.38 -4.84
C ASN A 163 -4.40 8.00 -5.76
N ILE A 164 -4.00 8.56 -6.91
CA ILE A 164 -4.92 9.15 -7.89
C ILE A 164 -5.85 8.06 -8.47
N LEU A 165 -5.30 6.92 -8.88
CA LEU A 165 -6.10 5.81 -9.37
C LEU A 165 -7.08 5.31 -8.30
N ASN A 166 -6.63 5.23 -7.06
CA ASN A 166 -7.48 4.79 -5.97
C ASN A 166 -8.68 5.73 -5.77
N ILE A 167 -8.44 7.04 -5.73
CA ILE A 167 -9.53 8.03 -5.64
C ILE A 167 -10.49 7.88 -6.82
N ILE A 168 -9.98 7.82 -8.05
CA ILE A 168 -10.82 7.71 -9.26
C ILE A 168 -11.67 6.43 -9.23
N LEU A 169 -11.07 5.30 -8.87
CA LEU A 169 -11.76 4.01 -8.82
C LEU A 169 -12.76 3.94 -7.66
N ASN A 170 -12.43 4.49 -6.49
CA ASN A 170 -13.34 4.57 -5.36
C ASN A 170 -14.58 5.40 -5.76
N LEU A 171 -14.38 6.58 -6.34
CA LEU A 171 -15.49 7.42 -6.82
C LEU A 171 -16.34 6.70 -7.88
N PHE A 172 -15.69 6.04 -8.83
CA PHE A 172 -16.39 5.30 -9.89
C PHE A 172 -17.22 4.13 -9.33
N PHE A 173 -16.63 3.25 -8.52
CA PHE A 173 -17.35 2.09 -8.00
C PHE A 173 -18.46 2.48 -7.03
N VAL A 174 -18.23 3.49 -6.19
CA VAL A 174 -19.22 3.94 -5.21
C VAL A 174 -20.36 4.71 -5.87
N TYR A 175 -20.07 5.76 -6.64
CA TYR A 175 -21.12 6.63 -7.15
C TYR A 175 -21.75 6.12 -8.44
N GLN A 176 -20.98 5.49 -9.33
CA GLN A 176 -21.49 5.05 -10.64
C GLN A 176 -22.06 3.63 -10.62
N LEU A 177 -21.44 2.72 -9.86
CA LEU A 177 -21.90 1.32 -9.78
C LEU A 177 -22.72 1.01 -8.52
N GLY A 178 -22.88 1.99 -7.61
CA GLY A 178 -23.61 1.79 -6.36
C GLY A 178 -22.95 0.77 -5.43
N MET A 179 -21.67 0.47 -5.61
CA MET A 179 -20.93 -0.46 -4.77
C MET A 179 -20.50 0.25 -3.50
N GLU A 180 -20.93 -0.23 -2.35
CA GLU A 180 -20.61 0.37 -1.06
C GLU A 180 -19.16 0.04 -0.64
N VAL A 181 -18.99 -0.63 0.50
CA VAL A 181 -17.67 -0.99 1.04
C VAL A 181 -16.85 -1.88 0.09
N ARG A 182 -17.51 -2.75 -0.70
CA ARG A 182 -16.85 -3.53 -1.77
C ARG A 182 -16.16 -2.67 -2.80
N GLY A 183 -16.79 -1.56 -3.18
CA GLY A 183 -16.29 -0.66 -4.23
C GLY A 183 -14.95 -0.07 -3.83
N ILE A 184 -14.84 0.41 -2.59
CA ILE A 184 -13.61 0.97 -2.04
C ILE A 184 -12.52 -0.11 -1.91
N ALA A 185 -12.86 -1.30 -1.40
CA ALA A 185 -11.90 -2.39 -1.29
C ALA A 185 -11.34 -2.78 -2.68
N LEU A 186 -12.22 -2.98 -3.67
CA LEU A 186 -11.84 -3.35 -5.03
C LEU A 186 -11.04 -2.26 -5.74
N GLY A 187 -11.46 -1.00 -5.61
CA GLY A 187 -10.75 0.16 -6.15
C GLY A 187 -9.31 0.22 -5.65
N THR A 188 -9.11 -0.10 -4.37
CA THR A 188 -7.78 -0.12 -3.78
C THR A 188 -6.95 -1.34 -4.18
N VAL A 189 -7.56 -2.51 -4.42
CA VAL A 189 -6.84 -3.68 -4.99
C VAL A 189 -6.35 -3.36 -6.40
N ILE A 190 -7.22 -2.85 -7.26
CA ILE A 190 -6.90 -2.50 -8.64
C ILE A 190 -5.81 -1.42 -8.69
N ALA A 191 -5.94 -0.37 -7.88
CA ALA A 191 -4.94 0.69 -7.82
C ALA A 191 -3.54 0.17 -7.44
N GLN A 192 -3.45 -0.78 -6.49
CA GLN A 192 -2.16 -1.35 -6.09
C GLN A 192 -1.53 -2.22 -7.19
N TYR A 193 -2.31 -3.02 -7.90
CA TYR A 193 -1.78 -3.81 -9.01
C TYR A 193 -1.36 -2.94 -10.21
N LEU A 194 -2.13 -1.90 -10.53
CA LEU A 194 -1.73 -0.91 -11.54
C LEU A 194 -0.47 -0.15 -11.11
N GLY A 195 -0.37 0.18 -9.82
CA GLY A 195 0.83 0.75 -9.22
C GLY A 195 2.06 -0.15 -9.35
N LEU A 196 1.89 -1.44 -9.08
CA LEU A 196 2.96 -2.43 -9.25
C LEU A 196 3.40 -2.52 -10.71
N ILE A 197 2.46 -2.59 -11.65
CA ILE A 197 2.77 -2.59 -13.10
C ILE A 197 3.54 -1.32 -13.48
N PHE A 198 3.07 -0.16 -13.05
CA PHE A 198 3.75 1.11 -13.29
C PHE A 198 5.16 1.12 -12.68
N SER A 199 5.32 0.56 -11.48
CA SER A 199 6.62 0.43 -10.82
C SER A 199 7.60 -0.46 -11.62
N ILE A 200 7.11 -1.56 -12.19
CA ILE A 200 7.89 -2.47 -13.04
C ILE A 200 8.32 -1.79 -14.34
N ILE A 201 7.47 -0.94 -14.93
CA ILE A 201 7.80 -0.17 -16.14
C ILE A 201 8.92 0.86 -15.89
N LEU A 202 9.06 1.34 -14.64
CA LEU A 202 10.08 2.33 -14.26
C LEU A 202 11.45 1.70 -13.91
N ILE A 203 11.53 0.38 -13.79
CA ILE A 203 12.77 -0.37 -13.54
C ILE A 203 13.56 -0.51 -14.84
#